data_AF-A0A7V0MLX8-F1
#
_entry.id   AF-A0A7V0MLX8-F1
#
_cell.length_a   1.000
_cell.length_b   1.000
_cell.length_c   1.000
_cell.angle_alpha   90.00
_cell.angle_beta   90.00
_cell.angle_gamma   90.00
#
_symmetry.space_group_name_H-M   'P 1'
#
loop_
_entity.id
_entity.type
_entity.pdbx_description
1 polymer ?
#
loop_
_entity_poly.entity_id
_entity_poly.type
_entity_poly.pdbx_seq_one_letter_code
_entity_poly.pdbx_strand_id
1 'polypeptide(L)'
;MESEHSDTNELFMLLDGELPPRKRDEILTHIKVCEECKNRMKKVLSLEKGIQEYCINRAEPPCPSDRILVSYLEDRMSYDDKLEIEKHLSVCPSCRFRKEVLEEVVEELDTYEWTTC
;
A
#
# COMPACT_ATOMS: atom_id res chain seq x y z
N MET A 1 21.23 -23.47 30.65
CA MET A 1 20.22 -23.50 29.57
C MET A 1 20.52 -22.30 28.70
N GLU A 2 21.12 -22.54 27.54
CA GLU A 2 21.25 -21.51 26.51
C GLU A 2 19.83 -21.25 26.03
N SER A 3 19.21 -20.17 26.52
CA SER A 3 17.92 -19.74 26.02
C SER A 3 18.15 -19.17 24.63
N GLU A 4 17.76 -19.93 23.60
CA GLU A 4 17.83 -19.48 22.20
C GLU A 4 17.09 -18.13 22.07
N HIS A 5 17.78 -17.13 21.53
CA HIS A 5 17.24 -15.80 21.30
C HIS A 5 16.38 -15.81 20.03
N SER A 6 15.19 -15.19 20.08
CA SER A 6 14.36 -15.01 18.89
C SER A 6 15.08 -14.19 17.82
N ASP A 7 15.02 -14.68 16.59
CA ASP A 7 15.49 -13.94 15.42
C ASP A 7 14.56 -12.78 15.07
N THR A 8 14.98 -11.92 14.14
CA THR A 8 14.21 -10.74 13.76
C THR A 8 12.87 -11.10 13.08
N ASN A 9 12.82 -12.20 12.33
CA ASN A 9 11.62 -12.63 11.62
C ASN A 9 10.53 -13.07 12.60
N GLU A 10 10.89 -13.83 13.63
CA GLU A 10 9.96 -14.20 14.70
C GLU A 10 9.40 -12.97 15.43
N LEU A 11 10.21 -11.92 15.60
CA LEU A 11 9.74 -10.67 16.22
C LEU A 11 8.77 -9.90 15.31
N PHE A 12 8.92 -9.94 13.99
CA PHE A 12 7.92 -9.39 13.07
C PHE A 12 6.61 -10.16 13.13
N MET A 13 6.67 -11.50 13.01
CA MET A 13 5.48 -12.35 13.16
C MET A 13 4.75 -12.15 14.50
N LEU A 14 5.50 -11.83 15.57
CA LEU A 14 4.93 -11.48 16.87
C LEU A 14 4.12 -10.18 16.81
N LEU A 15 4.61 -9.16 16.10
CA LEU A 15 3.94 -7.87 15.94
C LEU A 15 2.74 -7.97 15.00
N ASP A 16 2.87 -8.74 13.91
CA ASP A 16 1.82 -8.98 12.92
C ASP A 16 0.71 -9.91 13.44
N GLY A 17 0.92 -10.55 14.61
CA GLY A 17 -0.05 -11.45 15.22
C GLY A 17 -0.13 -12.83 14.58
N GLU A 18 0.87 -13.21 13.78
CA GLU A 18 0.94 -14.47 13.04
C GLU A 18 1.47 -15.64 13.89
N LEU A 19 1.98 -15.37 15.10
CA LEU A 19 2.48 -16.41 15.99
C LEU A 19 1.36 -17.12 16.77
N PRO A 20 1.45 -18.46 16.93
CA PRO A 20 0.57 -19.19 17.83
C PRO A 20 0.61 -18.65 19.28
N PRO A 21 -0.51 -18.64 20.02
CA PRO A 21 -0.60 -18.04 21.35
C PRO A 21 0.48 -18.50 22.33
N ARG A 22 0.80 -19.80 22.33
CA ARG A 22 1.83 -20.37 23.20
C ARG A 22 3.22 -19.80 22.91
N LYS A 23 3.60 -19.70 21.63
CA LYS A 23 4.91 -19.19 21.21
C LYS A 23 5.03 -17.69 21.47
N ARG A 24 3.94 -16.95 21.24
CA ARG A 24 3.84 -15.53 21.62
C ARG A 24 4.13 -15.32 23.11
N ASP A 25 3.49 -16.10 23.98
CA ASP A 25 3.63 -15.94 25.43
C ASP A 25 5.04 -16.31 25.92
N GLU A 26 5.67 -17.34 25.32
CA GLU A 26 7.06 -17.73 25.55
C GLU A 26 8.03 -16.59 25.19
N ILE A 27 7.90 -16.02 23.98
CA ILE A 27 8.76 -14.92 23.50
C ILE A 27 8.56 -13.66 24.35
N LEU A 28 7.31 -13.29 24.66
CA LEU A 28 7.02 -12.12 25.51
C LEU A 28 7.59 -12.28 26.91
N THR A 29 7.55 -13.49 27.47
CA THR A 29 8.14 -13.78 28.79
C THR A 29 9.66 -13.64 28.75
N HIS A 30 10.30 -14.16 27.71
CA HIS A 30 11.74 -14.03 27.53
C HIS A 30 12.19 -12.57 27.34
N ILE A 31 11.49 -11.78 26.50
CA ILE A 31 11.81 -10.36 26.28
C ILE A 31 11.76 -9.56 27.58
N LYS A 32 10.89 -9.89 28.54
CA LYS A 32 10.84 -9.17 29.83
C LYS A 32 12.14 -9.27 30.63
N VAL A 33 12.89 -10.36 30.47
CA VAL A 33 14.09 -10.64 31.27
C VAL A 33 15.41 -10.57 30.49
N CYS A 34 15.36 -10.63 29.15
CA CYS A 34 16.55 -10.61 28.30
C CYS A 34 16.80 -9.24 27.66
N GLU A 35 17.89 -8.56 28.05
CA GLU A 35 18.25 -7.24 27.51
C GLU A 35 18.58 -7.26 26.01
N GLU A 36 19.16 -8.35 25.50
CA GLU A 36 19.43 -8.48 24.06
C GLU A 36 18.11 -8.50 23.26
N CYS A 37 17.16 -9.34 23.67
CA CYS A 37 15.86 -9.42 23.03
C CYS A 37 15.04 -8.14 23.20
N LYS A 38 15.16 -7.41 24.32
CA LYS A 38 14.59 -6.05 24.46
C LYS A 38 15.17 -5.09 23.44
N ASN A 39 16.49 -5.06 23.29
CA ASN A 39 17.14 -4.16 22.35
C ASN A 39 16.81 -4.52 20.90
N ARG A 40 16.70 -5.82 20.58
CA ARG A 40 16.24 -6.29 19.27
C ARG A 40 14.79 -5.87 19.00
N MET A 41 13.89 -6.07 19.96
CA MET A 41 12.49 -5.63 19.86
C MET A 41 12.37 -4.12 19.66
N LYS A 42 13.15 -3.30 20.39
CA LYS A 42 13.18 -1.84 20.20
C LYS A 42 13.56 -1.45 18.77
N LYS A 43 14.53 -2.15 18.16
CA LYS A 43 14.94 -1.90 16.77
C LYS A 43 13.81 -2.26 15.79
N VAL A 44 13.15 -3.39 15.99
CA VAL A 44 12.01 -3.82 15.17
C VAL A 44 10.87 -2.80 15.27
N LEU A 45 10.47 -2.40 16.49
CA LEU A 45 9.43 -1.38 16.70
C LEU A 45 9.79 -0.01 16.09
N SER A 46 11.07 0.38 16.14
CA SER A 46 11.53 1.62 15.51
C SER A 46 11.43 1.56 13.98
N LEU A 47 11.67 0.39 13.40
CA LEU A 47 11.53 0.18 11.97
C LEU A 47 10.05 0.17 11.56
N GLU A 48 9.20 -0.58 12.27
CA GLU A 48 7.74 -0.59 12.06
C GLU A 48 7.15 0.82 12.11
N LYS A 49 7.54 1.60 13.13
CA LYS A 49 7.12 3.00 13.23
C LYS A 49 7.60 3.83 12.04
N GLY A 50 8.84 3.65 11.60
CA GLY A 50 9.38 4.36 10.43
C GLY A 50 8.67 4.00 9.13
N ILE A 51 8.31 2.72 8.95
CA ILE A 51 7.51 2.25 7.82
C ILE A 51 6.10 2.84 7.91
N GLN A 52 5.46 2.80 9.08
CA GLN A 52 4.13 3.36 9.29
C GLN A 52 4.12 4.86 9.01
N GLU A 53 5.10 5.62 9.52
CA GLU A 53 5.24 7.05 9.24
C GLU A 53 5.51 7.31 7.75
N TYR A 54 6.34 6.49 7.10
CA TYR A 54 6.57 6.58 5.66
C TYR A 54 5.28 6.31 4.87
N CYS A 55 4.51 5.29 5.24
CA CYS A 55 3.24 4.93 4.61
C CYS A 55 2.12 5.95 4.89
N ILE A 56 2.08 6.58 6.07
CA ILE A 56 1.11 7.65 6.37
C ILE A 56 1.46 8.92 5.59
N ASN A 57 2.73 9.29 5.54
CA ASN A 57 3.19 10.51 4.86
C ASN A 57 3.28 10.35 3.33
N ARG A 58 3.32 9.12 2.83
CA ARG A 58 3.27 8.76 1.40
C ARG A 58 2.12 7.80 1.11
N ALA A 59 1.01 7.91 1.82
CA ALA A 59 -0.24 7.35 1.32
C ALA A 59 -0.57 8.18 0.08
N GLU A 60 0.05 7.84 -1.06
CA GLU A 60 -0.43 8.28 -2.34
C GLU A 60 -1.92 7.93 -2.35
N PRO A 61 -2.79 8.87 -2.73
CA PRO A 61 -4.20 8.57 -2.82
C PRO A 61 -4.35 7.27 -3.62
N PRO A 62 -5.21 6.35 -3.16
CA PRO A 62 -5.35 5.04 -3.79
C PRO A 62 -5.56 5.23 -5.29
N CYS A 63 -5.01 4.29 -6.08
CA CYS A 63 -5.14 4.35 -7.54
C CYS A 63 -6.61 4.60 -7.92
N PRO A 64 -6.89 5.59 -8.80
CA PRO A 64 -8.26 5.87 -9.20
C PRO A 64 -8.89 4.63 -9.86
N SER A 65 -10.18 4.43 -9.60
CA SER A 65 -10.95 3.38 -10.28
C SER A 65 -11.11 3.67 -11.77
N ASP A 66 -11.42 2.67 -12.59
CA ASP A 66 -11.64 2.85 -14.03
C ASP A 66 -12.77 3.86 -14.32
N ARG A 67 -13.82 3.88 -13.48
CA ARG A 67 -14.90 4.87 -13.59
C ARG A 67 -14.40 6.31 -13.47
N ILE A 68 -13.45 6.56 -12.57
CA ILE A 68 -12.85 7.88 -12.38
C ILE A 68 -11.94 8.21 -13.57
N LEU A 69 -11.15 7.25 -14.05
CA LEU A 69 -10.32 7.45 -15.25
C LEU A 69 -11.18 7.74 -16.48
N VAL A 70 -12.30 7.03 -16.69
CA VAL A 70 -13.25 7.32 -17.78
C VAL A 70 -13.85 8.71 -17.61
N SER A 71 -14.27 9.09 -16.40
CA SER A 71 -14.81 10.44 -16.14
C SER A 71 -13.78 11.54 -16.41
N TYR A 72 -12.49 11.26 -16.16
CA TYR A 72 -11.38 12.12 -16.51
C TYR A 72 -11.20 12.25 -18.03
N LEU A 73 -11.28 11.13 -18.77
CA LEU A 73 -11.18 11.09 -20.24
C LEU A 73 -12.35 11.79 -20.94
N GLU A 74 -13.57 11.61 -20.43
CA GLU A 74 -14.79 12.25 -20.94
C GLU A 74 -14.94 13.72 -20.51
N ASP A 75 -13.93 14.29 -19.83
CA ASP A 75 -13.91 15.67 -19.32
C ASP A 75 -15.01 16.00 -18.27
N ARG A 76 -15.65 14.98 -17.67
CA ARG A 76 -16.81 15.09 -16.75
C ARG A 76 -16.46 15.36 -15.28
N MET A 77 -15.26 15.85 -15.01
CA MET A 77 -14.75 16.11 -13.66
C MET A 77 -14.48 17.60 -13.44
N SER A 78 -14.45 18.02 -12.17
CA SER A 78 -14.04 19.40 -11.83
C SER A 78 -12.57 19.64 -12.16
N TYR A 79 -12.16 20.90 -12.28
CA TYR A 79 -10.76 21.25 -12.53
C TYR A 79 -9.83 20.73 -11.43
N ASP A 80 -10.25 20.84 -10.17
CA ASP A 80 -9.46 20.39 -9.02
C ASP A 80 -9.27 18.87 -9.04
N ASP A 81 -10.33 18.11 -9.33
CA ASP A 81 -10.23 16.64 -9.41
C ASP A 81 -9.34 16.18 -10.58
N LYS A 82 -9.39 16.88 -11.73
CA LYS A 82 -8.51 16.58 -12.87
C LYS A 82 -7.05 16.78 -12.51
N LEU A 83 -6.73 17.86 -11.80
CA LEU A 83 -5.36 18.15 -11.36
C LEU A 83 -4.83 17.07 -10.40
N GLU A 84 -5.68 16.53 -9.53
CA GLU A 84 -5.30 15.41 -8.66
C GLU A 84 -5.00 14.13 -9.45
N ILE A 85 -5.81 13.83 -10.47
CA ILE A 85 -5.58 12.68 -11.35
C ILE A 85 -4.30 12.86 -12.17
N GLU A 86 -4.05 14.04 -12.75
CA GLU A 86 -2.81 14.33 -13.47
C GLU A 86 -1.57 14.15 -12.58
N LYS A 87 -1.64 14.66 -11.35
CA LYS A 87 -0.57 14.50 -10.36
C LYS A 87 -0.34 13.02 -10.05
N HIS A 88 -1.39 12.22 -9.86
CA HIS A 88 -1.27 10.78 -9.66
C HIS A 88 -0.66 10.07 -10.88
N LEU A 89 -1.13 10.38 -12.10
CA LEU A 89 -0.62 9.81 -13.35
C LEU A 89 0.86 10.14 -13.58
N SER A 90 1.35 11.28 -13.07
CA SER A 90 2.78 11.63 -13.16
C SER A 90 3.69 10.67 -12.38
N VAL A 91 3.18 10.06 -11.29
CA VAL A 91 3.97 9.21 -10.38
C VAL A 91 3.61 7.71 -10.47
N CYS A 92 2.43 7.34 -10.99
CA CYS A 92 1.96 5.97 -11.04
C CYS A 92 1.95 5.37 -12.46
N PRO A 93 2.95 4.54 -12.84
CA PRO A 93 3.02 3.92 -14.17
C PRO A 93 1.84 2.98 -14.48
N SER A 94 1.30 2.29 -13.46
CA SER A 94 0.17 1.37 -13.66
C SER A 94 -1.10 2.11 -14.08
N CYS A 95 -1.37 3.27 -13.48
CA CYS A 95 -2.51 4.10 -13.85
C CYS A 95 -2.34 4.80 -15.21
N ARG A 96 -1.10 5.13 -15.61
CA ARG A 96 -0.83 5.61 -16.98
C ARG A 96 -1.19 4.58 -18.03
N PHE A 97 -0.72 3.34 -17.86
CA PHE A 97 -1.06 2.25 -18.77
C PHE A 97 -2.58 1.98 -18.82
N ARG A 98 -3.25 1.97 -17.65
CA ARG A 98 -4.72 1.82 -17.60
C ARG A 98 -5.45 2.95 -18.33
N LYS A 99 -4.98 4.19 -18.19
CA LYS A 99 -5.54 5.35 -18.92
C LYS A 99 -5.42 5.15 -20.43
N GLU A 100 -4.24 4.78 -20.94
CA GLU A 100 -4.00 4.56 -22.37
C GLU A 100 -4.95 3.49 -22.94
N VAL A 101 -5.12 2.36 -22.22
CA VAL A 101 -6.07 1.31 -22.61
C VAL A 101 -7.51 1.82 -22.64
N LEU A 102 -7.91 2.62 -21.64
CA LEU A 102 -9.26 3.18 -21.59
C LEU A 102 -9.50 4.25 -22.67
N GLU A 103 -8.47 5.01 -23.06
CA GLU A 103 -8.55 5.98 -24.17
C GLU A 103 -8.88 5.28 -25.49
N GLU A 104 -8.18 4.20 -25.81
CA GLU A 104 -8.46 3.39 -27.01
C GLU A 104 -9.90 2.87 -27.02
N VAL A 105 -10.38 2.37 -25.87
CA VAL A 105 -11.75 1.84 -25.74
C VAL A 105 -12.81 2.94 -25.89
N VAL A 106 -12.59 4.12 -25.31
CA VAL A 106 -13.54 5.25 -25.41
C VAL A 106 -13.61 5.78 -26.84
N GLU A 107 -12.47 5.91 -27.53
CA GLU A 107 -12.43 6.33 -28.93
C GLU A 107 -13.15 5.35 -29.87
N GLU A 108 -13.00 4.04 -29.66
CA GLU A 108 -13.72 3.03 -30.45
C GLU A 108 -15.24 3.09 -30.24
N LEU A 109 -15.71 3.35 -29.02
CA LEU A 109 -17.13 3.45 -28.73
C LEU A 109 -17.77 4.70 -29.35
N ASP A 110 -17.08 5.85 -29.34
CA ASP A 110 -17.56 7.09 -29.97
C ASP A 110 -17.70 6.96 -31.50
N THR A 111 -16.86 6.14 -32.14
CA THR A 111 -16.95 5.89 -33.59
C THR A 111 -18.12 4.99 -33.99
N TYR A 112 -18.62 4.14 -33.08
CA TYR A 112 -19.71 3.22 -33.36
C TYR A 112 -21.09 3.89 -33.35
N GLU A 113 -21.27 4.98 -32.60
CA GLU A 113 -22.54 5.72 -32.56
C GLU A 113 -22.87 6.47 -33.87
N TRP A 114 -21.90 6.67 -34.78
CA TRP A 114 -22.11 7.38 -36.05
C TRP A 114 -22.37 6.48 -37.28
N THR A 115 -22.26 5.14 -37.15
CA THR A 115 -22.37 4.21 -38.29
C THR A 115 -23.69 3.45 -38.39
N THR A 116 -24.66 3.75 -37.52
CA THR A 116 -25.99 3.09 -37.48
C THR A 116 -27.16 3.98 -37.93
N CYS A 117 -26.91 5.02 -38.74
CA CYS A 117 -27.96 5.74 -39.49
C CYS A 117 -28.10 5.23 -40.93
#